data_AF-A0A150L5K1-F1
#
_entry.id   AF-A0A150L5K1-F1
#
_cell.length_a   1.000
_cell.length_b   1.000
_cell.length_c   1.000
_cell.angle_alpha   90.00
_cell.angle_beta   90.00
_cell.angle_gamma   90.00
#
_symmetry.space_group_name_H-M   'P 1'
#
loop_
_entity.id
_entity.type
_entity.pdbx_description
1 polymer ?
#
loop_
_entity_poly.entity_id
_entity_poly.type
_entity_poly.pdbx_seq_one_letter_code
_entity_poly.pdbx_strand_id
1 'polypeptide(L)'
;MIQYSVFKRGATIGVTATSSGVKPELHHLLHKAKERMEKRGYRIVLGETVWTQEKAKSASAEKRAAEWTKMMENDEIDLIFPPWDGELLIEILEHIDFDKIKTKWVLGYSDTSTLLLAMTLKTGIATAHGTNFIDLRGEETDETTAMWEKVLSTETGGSITQRSSRKYQRSWQRNDSSRVFHLTEETRWKTVTGQPEILGKIAGRLDRRHPAFDRHPLRRCPGVQGKASARRTDPLVHGKL
;
A
#
# COMPACT_ATOMS: atom_id res chain seq x y z
N MET A 1 10.98 16.23 7.43
CA MET A 1 10.17 16.25 6.19
C MET A 1 9.62 14.84 5.95
N ILE A 2 8.75 14.60 4.96
CA ILE A 2 8.51 13.24 4.44
C ILE A 2 9.42 13.05 3.22
N GLN A 3 10.01 11.88 3.08
CA GLN A 3 10.92 11.51 1.98
C GLN A 3 10.18 10.59 1.01
N TYR A 4 10.09 10.99 -0.27
CA TYR A 4 9.47 10.17 -1.31
C TYR A 4 10.57 9.50 -2.13
N SER A 5 10.45 8.19 -2.36
CA SER A 5 11.31 7.51 -3.32
C SER A 5 10.80 7.77 -4.76
N VAL A 6 11.69 7.71 -5.73
CA VAL A 6 11.32 7.79 -7.15
C VAL A 6 11.00 6.38 -7.64
N PHE A 7 9.82 6.19 -8.23
CA PHE A 7 9.48 4.94 -8.94
C PHE A 7 9.44 5.18 -10.45
N LYS A 8 9.93 4.22 -11.23
CA LYS A 8 9.95 4.28 -12.70
C LYS A 8 9.48 2.94 -13.28
N ARG A 9 8.89 2.98 -14.49
CA ARG A 9 8.56 1.75 -15.23
C ARG A 9 9.86 0.99 -15.53
N GLY A 10 9.82 -0.34 -15.44
CA GLY A 10 11.01 -1.19 -15.57
C GLY A 10 11.82 -1.37 -14.29
N ALA A 11 11.34 -0.86 -13.16
CA ALA A 11 11.90 -1.06 -11.82
C ALA A 11 12.10 -2.54 -11.46
N THR A 12 13.04 -2.77 -10.54
CA THR A 12 13.18 -4.05 -9.84
C THR A 12 12.31 -4.07 -8.59
N ILE A 13 11.54 -5.13 -8.44
CA ILE A 13 10.61 -5.35 -7.34
C ILE A 13 11.11 -6.52 -6.50
N GLY A 14 11.35 -6.24 -5.21
CA GLY A 14 11.59 -7.25 -4.18
C GLY A 14 10.25 -7.77 -3.62
N VAL A 15 10.16 -9.07 -3.38
CA VAL A 15 8.99 -9.69 -2.73
C VAL A 15 9.44 -10.56 -1.57
N THR A 16 9.03 -10.21 -0.35
CA THR A 16 9.43 -10.87 0.91
C THR A 16 8.25 -10.99 1.86
N ALA A 17 8.13 -12.09 2.59
CA ALA A 17 7.00 -12.37 3.46
C ALA A 17 7.26 -11.90 4.89
N THR A 18 6.95 -10.64 5.16
CA THR A 18 7.06 -9.99 6.48
C THR A 18 6.06 -10.52 7.52
N SER A 19 4.95 -11.13 7.10
CA SER A 19 4.12 -12.01 7.97
C SER A 19 3.98 -13.41 7.39
N SER A 20 2.89 -13.73 6.68
CA SER A 20 2.66 -15.08 6.13
C SER A 20 3.38 -15.24 4.81
N GLY A 21 4.02 -16.40 4.62
CA GLY A 21 4.49 -16.83 3.31
C GLY A 21 3.42 -17.65 2.60
N VAL A 22 3.72 -18.10 1.39
CA VAL A 22 2.79 -18.83 0.54
C VAL A 22 2.93 -20.32 0.85
N LYS A 23 1.82 -21.00 1.11
CA LYS A 23 1.81 -22.46 1.29
C LYS A 23 2.20 -23.18 -0.02
N PRO A 24 2.85 -24.36 0.02
CA PRO A 24 3.31 -25.08 -1.17
C PRO A 24 2.25 -25.26 -2.26
N GLU A 25 1.01 -25.59 -1.88
CA GLU A 25 -0.11 -25.79 -2.81
C GLU A 25 -0.54 -24.51 -3.56
N LEU A 26 -0.06 -23.34 -3.14
CA LEU A 26 -0.35 -22.02 -3.73
C LEU A 26 0.88 -21.34 -4.35
N HIS A 27 2.08 -21.96 -4.33
CA HIS A 27 3.31 -21.42 -4.94
C HIS A 27 3.13 -21.08 -6.43
N HIS A 28 2.30 -21.84 -7.14
CA HIS A 28 1.94 -21.57 -8.54
C HIS A 28 1.34 -20.16 -8.76
N LEU A 29 0.64 -19.59 -7.77
CA LEU A 29 0.11 -18.22 -7.85
C LEU A 29 1.22 -17.17 -7.81
N LEU A 30 2.27 -17.42 -7.02
CA LEU A 30 3.42 -16.53 -6.90
C LEU A 30 4.29 -16.56 -8.18
N HIS A 31 4.48 -17.74 -8.76
CA HIS A 31 5.08 -17.88 -10.09
C HIS A 31 4.26 -17.14 -11.16
N LYS A 32 2.92 -17.31 -11.18
CA LYS A 32 2.02 -16.58 -12.09
C LYS A 32 2.14 -15.06 -11.90
N ALA A 33 2.22 -14.56 -10.67
CA ALA A 33 2.45 -13.14 -10.38
C ALA A 33 3.79 -12.63 -10.93
N LYS A 34 4.89 -13.37 -10.68
CA LYS A 34 6.22 -13.06 -11.22
C LYS A 34 6.21 -12.97 -12.74
N GLU A 35 5.71 -14.01 -13.41
CA GLU A 35 5.64 -14.08 -14.87
C GLU A 35 4.84 -12.91 -15.48
N ARG A 36 3.69 -12.54 -14.89
CA ARG A 36 2.88 -11.41 -15.38
C ARG A 36 3.57 -10.07 -15.19
N MET A 37 4.28 -9.88 -14.09
CA MET A 37 5.02 -8.64 -13.85
C MET A 37 6.28 -8.51 -14.71
N GLU A 38 6.96 -9.62 -14.99
CA GLU A 38 8.09 -9.67 -15.95
C GLU A 38 7.61 -9.38 -17.38
N LYS A 39 6.47 -9.93 -17.79
CA LYS A 39 5.80 -9.56 -19.07
C LYS A 39 5.38 -8.09 -19.15
N ARG A 40 5.21 -7.41 -18.00
CA ARG A 40 4.94 -5.96 -17.91
C ARG A 40 6.24 -5.12 -17.87
N GLY A 41 7.40 -5.75 -17.95
CA GLY A 41 8.72 -5.11 -18.05
C GLY A 41 9.48 -4.94 -16.74
N TYR A 42 8.95 -5.42 -15.60
CA TYR A 42 9.61 -5.33 -14.31
C TYR A 42 10.59 -6.48 -14.06
N ARG A 43 11.60 -6.28 -13.21
CA ARG A 43 12.47 -7.37 -12.72
C ARG A 43 11.98 -7.84 -11.35
N ILE A 44 11.81 -9.14 -11.14
CA ILE A 44 11.24 -9.66 -9.89
C ILE A 44 12.25 -10.49 -9.10
N VAL A 45 12.61 -10.00 -7.91
CA VAL A 45 13.45 -10.67 -6.92
C VAL A 45 12.56 -11.24 -5.82
N LEU A 46 12.37 -12.56 -5.82
CA LEU A 46 11.64 -13.27 -4.76
C LEU A 46 12.63 -13.65 -3.65
N GLY A 47 12.26 -13.38 -2.39
CA GLY A 47 13.00 -13.85 -1.22
C GLY A 47 12.80 -15.33 -0.93
N GLU A 48 13.38 -15.84 0.15
CA GLU A 48 13.18 -17.21 0.63
C GLU A 48 11.92 -17.33 1.49
N THR A 49 11.60 -16.29 2.27
CA THR A 49 10.44 -16.34 3.18
C THR A 49 9.09 -16.46 2.46
N VAL A 50 9.00 -16.04 1.20
CA VAL A 50 7.74 -16.16 0.43
C VAL A 50 7.33 -17.61 0.18
N TRP A 51 8.26 -18.56 0.25
CA TRP A 51 8.01 -19.98 -0.05
C TRP A 51 7.70 -20.84 1.19
N THR A 52 7.91 -20.31 2.39
CA THR A 52 7.75 -21.05 3.64
C THR A 52 6.50 -20.59 4.40
N GLN A 53 5.85 -21.50 5.14
CA GLN A 53 4.73 -21.16 6.03
C GLN A 53 4.66 -22.17 7.17
N GLU A 54 4.92 -21.72 8.40
CA GLU A 54 4.85 -22.50 9.64
C GLU A 54 4.06 -21.71 10.69
N LYS A 55 3.06 -22.36 11.34
CA LYS A 55 2.35 -21.82 12.51
C LYS A 55 1.94 -20.33 12.36
N ALA A 56 1.25 -20.03 11.26
CA ALA A 56 0.73 -18.71 10.85
C ALA A 56 1.74 -17.65 10.37
N LYS A 57 3.04 -17.96 10.24
CA LYS A 57 4.06 -17.04 9.69
C LYS A 57 4.98 -17.70 8.66
N SER A 58 5.67 -16.92 7.84
CA SER A 58 6.60 -17.45 6.84
C SER A 58 7.80 -18.13 7.49
N ALA A 59 8.38 -17.48 8.50
CA ALA A 59 9.59 -17.90 9.19
C ALA A 59 9.69 -17.22 10.57
N SER A 60 10.80 -17.45 11.28
CA SER A 60 11.14 -16.70 12.50
C SER A 60 11.15 -15.18 12.25
N ALA A 61 10.99 -14.40 13.32
CA ALA A 61 10.93 -12.94 13.23
C ALA A 61 12.26 -12.36 12.72
N GLU A 62 13.38 -12.90 13.19
CA GLU A 62 14.74 -12.55 12.78
C GLU A 62 14.96 -12.84 11.30
N LYS A 63 14.55 -14.02 10.79
CA LYS A 63 14.73 -14.37 9.36
C LYS A 63 13.93 -13.43 8.45
N ARG A 64 12.68 -13.10 8.83
CA ARG A 64 11.85 -12.14 8.08
C ARG A 64 12.41 -10.73 8.10
N ALA A 65 12.82 -10.25 9.27
CA ALA A 65 13.44 -8.93 9.42
C ALA A 65 14.76 -8.81 8.64
N ALA A 66 15.61 -9.83 8.70
CA ALA A 66 16.90 -9.85 7.99
C ALA A 66 16.71 -9.88 6.47
N GLU A 67 15.77 -10.68 5.94
CA GLU A 67 15.49 -10.70 4.51
C GLU A 67 14.90 -9.38 4.01
N TRP A 68 13.94 -8.81 4.73
CA TRP A 68 13.37 -7.51 4.39
C TRP A 68 14.41 -6.37 4.46
N THR A 69 15.26 -6.36 5.50
CA THR A 69 16.34 -5.37 5.66
C THR A 69 17.34 -5.49 4.51
N LYS A 70 17.75 -6.71 4.14
CA LYS A 70 18.61 -6.96 2.98
C LYS A 70 17.99 -6.46 1.67
N MET A 71 16.67 -6.59 1.49
CA MET A 71 15.98 -6.03 0.32
C MET A 71 15.89 -4.49 0.36
N MET A 72 15.76 -3.89 1.55
CA MET A 72 15.81 -2.42 1.71
C MET A 72 17.20 -1.86 1.42
N GLU A 73 18.26 -2.56 1.84
CA GLU A 73 19.65 -2.16 1.64
C GLU A 73 20.16 -2.37 0.20
N ASN A 74 19.59 -3.31 -0.56
CA ASN A 74 20.01 -3.58 -1.94
C ASN A 74 19.64 -2.41 -2.89
N ASP A 75 20.63 -1.73 -3.47
CA ASP A 75 20.42 -0.61 -4.41
C ASP A 75 19.82 -1.03 -5.75
N GLU A 76 19.83 -2.33 -6.10
CA GLU A 76 19.21 -2.84 -7.32
C GLU A 76 17.68 -2.97 -7.21
N ILE A 77 17.08 -2.84 -6.02
CA ILE A 77 15.64 -2.99 -5.76
C ILE A 77 15.02 -1.61 -5.51
N ASP A 78 13.99 -1.23 -6.27
CA ASP A 78 13.32 0.09 -6.16
C ASP A 78 12.07 0.07 -5.26
N LEU A 79 11.43 -1.10 -5.13
CA LEU A 79 10.12 -1.30 -4.50
C LEU A 79 10.05 -2.67 -3.83
N ILE A 80 9.45 -2.74 -2.63
CA ILE A 80 9.19 -4.01 -1.92
C ILE A 80 7.68 -4.23 -1.75
N PHE A 81 7.22 -5.44 -2.07
CA PHE A 81 5.90 -5.96 -1.72
C PHE A 81 5.99 -7.15 -0.74
N PRO A 82 4.92 -7.42 0.03
CA PRO A 82 4.65 -8.76 0.52
C PRO A 82 4.02 -9.64 -0.59
N PRO A 83 4.16 -10.98 -0.54
CA PRO A 83 3.41 -11.84 -1.44
C PRO A 83 1.89 -11.69 -1.22
N TRP A 84 1.49 -11.64 0.06
CA TRP A 84 0.13 -11.44 0.56
C TRP A 84 0.15 -11.09 2.05
N ASP A 85 -1.01 -11.10 2.70
CA ASP A 85 -1.26 -10.66 4.07
C ASP A 85 -0.90 -11.69 5.17
N GLY A 86 -0.99 -11.31 6.45
CA GLY A 86 -0.86 -12.21 7.59
C GLY A 86 -1.40 -11.65 8.91
N GLU A 87 -0.78 -12.04 10.03
CA GLU A 87 -1.24 -11.73 11.41
C GLU A 87 -0.09 -11.47 12.39
N LEU A 88 1.17 -11.69 11.99
CA LEU A 88 2.35 -11.77 12.87
C LEU A 88 3.50 -10.88 12.39
N LEU A 89 3.24 -9.86 11.56
CA LEU A 89 4.28 -8.90 11.18
C LEU A 89 4.87 -8.21 12.39
N ILE A 90 4.07 -7.90 13.42
CA ILE A 90 4.50 -7.14 14.60
C ILE A 90 5.79 -7.67 15.24
N GLU A 91 6.02 -8.99 15.19
CA GLU A 91 7.23 -9.65 15.70
C GLU A 91 8.53 -9.15 15.03
N ILE A 92 8.49 -8.67 13.77
CA ILE A 92 9.71 -8.26 13.05
C ILE A 92 10.21 -6.86 13.46
N LEU A 93 9.37 -6.03 14.09
CA LEU A 93 9.68 -4.62 14.29
C LEU A 93 10.87 -4.39 15.26
N GLU A 94 11.05 -5.27 16.24
CA GLU A 94 12.19 -5.18 17.19
C GLU A 94 13.53 -5.56 16.56
N HIS A 95 13.50 -6.26 15.41
CA HIS A 95 14.68 -6.70 14.68
C HIS A 95 15.07 -5.77 13.52
N ILE A 96 14.33 -4.67 13.30
CA ILE A 96 14.60 -3.69 12.24
C ILE A 96 15.31 -2.46 12.81
N ASP A 97 16.53 -2.21 12.34
CA ASP A 97 17.22 -0.95 12.58
C ASP A 97 16.74 0.13 11.60
N PHE A 98 15.64 0.80 11.97
CA PHE A 98 15.02 1.85 11.18
C PHE A 98 15.94 3.05 10.90
N ASP A 99 17.03 3.23 11.64
CA ASP A 99 17.94 4.37 11.44
C ASP A 99 18.95 4.10 10.29
N LYS A 100 18.99 2.87 9.75
CA LYS A 100 19.90 2.43 8.67
C LYS A 100 19.23 2.10 7.34
N ILE A 101 17.90 1.99 7.28
CA ILE A 101 17.20 1.61 6.04
C ILE A 101 17.23 2.73 4.98
N LYS A 102 17.34 2.35 3.71
CA LYS A 102 17.35 3.29 2.58
C LYS A 102 15.94 3.79 2.24
N THR A 103 15.85 5.03 1.72
CA THR A 103 14.59 5.58 1.20
C THR A 103 14.13 4.80 -0.03
N LYS A 104 13.12 3.95 0.16
CA LYS A 104 12.58 3.03 -0.84
C LYS A 104 11.07 2.88 -0.68
N TRP A 105 10.35 2.58 -1.75
CA TRP A 105 8.92 2.29 -1.63
C TRP A 105 8.69 0.92 -0.99
N VAL A 106 7.77 0.90 -0.03
CA VAL A 106 7.16 -0.34 0.50
C VAL A 106 5.65 -0.21 0.30
N LEU A 107 5.05 -1.24 -0.29
CA LEU A 107 3.64 -1.28 -0.68
C LEU A 107 3.00 -2.60 -0.23
N GLY A 108 1.82 -2.51 0.38
CA GLY A 108 0.97 -3.66 0.68
C GLY A 108 -0.24 -3.24 1.50
N TYR A 109 -1.07 -4.20 1.92
CA TYR A 109 -2.27 -3.93 2.73
C TYR A 109 -2.39 -4.83 3.96
N SER A 110 -3.37 -4.48 4.82
CA SER A 110 -3.75 -5.24 6.03
C SER A 110 -2.60 -5.34 7.06
N ASP A 111 -2.10 -6.51 7.48
CA ASP A 111 -1.03 -6.59 8.51
C ASP A 111 0.27 -5.91 8.08
N THR A 112 0.50 -5.81 6.76
CA THR A 112 1.59 -4.98 6.20
C THR A 112 1.56 -3.54 6.74
N SER A 113 0.37 -3.00 7.04
CA SER A 113 0.18 -1.65 7.62
C SER A 113 0.98 -1.42 8.90
N THR A 114 1.21 -2.46 9.69
CA THR A 114 2.04 -2.44 10.90
C THR A 114 3.46 -1.94 10.58
N LEU A 115 4.04 -2.41 9.47
CA LEU A 115 5.36 -1.99 8.99
C LEU A 115 5.32 -0.62 8.32
N LEU A 116 4.30 -0.37 7.47
CA LEU A 116 4.15 0.92 6.77
C LEU A 116 4.07 2.08 7.78
N LEU A 117 3.31 1.88 8.85
CA LEU A 117 3.18 2.78 9.98
C LEU A 117 4.51 3.01 10.70
N ALA A 118 5.14 1.93 11.19
CA ALA A 118 6.38 1.99 11.95
C ALA A 118 7.48 2.68 11.14
N MET A 119 7.64 2.31 9.86
CA MET A 119 8.63 2.92 8.97
C MET A 119 8.38 4.41 8.76
N THR A 120 7.14 4.81 8.42
CA THR A 120 6.79 6.23 8.21
C THR A 120 7.04 7.07 9.46
N LEU A 121 6.71 6.55 10.64
CA LEU A 121 6.90 7.26 11.91
C LEU A 121 8.38 7.38 12.31
N LYS A 122 9.15 6.30 12.18
CA LYS A 122 10.55 6.24 12.60
C LYS A 122 11.48 7.03 11.66
N THR A 123 11.27 6.93 10.35
CA THR A 123 12.23 7.45 9.34
C THR A 123 11.72 8.67 8.56
N GLY A 124 10.40 8.87 8.52
CA GLY A 124 9.77 9.82 7.60
C GLY A 124 9.80 9.39 6.13
N ILE A 125 10.21 8.18 5.79
CA ILE A 125 10.07 7.62 4.44
C ILE A 125 8.59 7.41 4.13
N ALA A 126 8.16 7.79 2.93
CA ALA A 126 6.80 7.58 2.46
C ALA A 126 6.53 6.09 2.15
N THR A 127 5.36 5.62 2.58
CA THR A 127 4.88 4.26 2.32
C THR A 127 3.52 4.29 1.64
N ALA A 128 3.17 3.25 0.90
CA ALA A 128 1.88 3.15 0.23
C ALA A 128 1.06 1.97 0.78
N HIS A 129 -0.20 2.22 1.14
CA HIS A 129 -1.15 1.16 1.46
C HIS A 129 -1.94 0.80 0.19
N GLY A 130 -1.85 -0.44 -0.27
CA GLY A 130 -2.42 -0.88 -1.55
C GLY A 130 -2.13 -2.36 -1.83
N THR A 131 -2.33 -2.79 -3.08
CA THR A 131 -2.32 -4.21 -3.48
C THR A 131 -1.07 -5.00 -3.09
N ASN A 132 -1.24 -6.31 -2.83
CA ASN A 132 -0.14 -7.23 -2.56
C ASN A 132 0.30 -7.94 -3.85
N PHE A 133 1.49 -8.53 -3.88
CA PHE A 133 2.09 -9.00 -5.13
C PHE A 133 1.25 -10.09 -5.85
N ILE A 134 0.62 -11.01 -5.10
CA ILE A 134 -0.21 -12.09 -5.68
C ILE A 134 -1.46 -11.57 -6.41
N ASP A 135 -1.95 -10.37 -6.11
CA ASP A 135 -3.09 -9.76 -6.82
C ASP A 135 -2.74 -9.37 -8.26
N LEU A 136 -1.44 -9.22 -8.57
CA LEU A 136 -0.93 -8.86 -9.89
C LEU A 136 -0.81 -10.06 -10.84
N ARG A 137 -1.20 -11.28 -10.40
CA ARG A 137 -1.19 -12.53 -11.19
C ARG A 137 -2.22 -12.60 -12.33
N GLY A 138 -3.12 -11.63 -12.42
CA GLY A 138 -4.08 -11.53 -13.52
C GLY A 138 -3.38 -11.21 -14.83
N GLU A 139 -3.93 -11.70 -15.95
CA GLU A 139 -3.55 -11.19 -17.27
C GLU A 139 -3.97 -9.72 -17.36
N GLU A 140 -5.22 -9.49 -16.98
CA GLU A 140 -5.82 -8.17 -16.81
C GLU A 140 -5.88 -7.81 -15.31
N THR A 141 -5.52 -6.57 -15.01
CA THR A 141 -5.65 -5.96 -13.67
C THR A 141 -6.69 -4.85 -13.76
N ASP A 142 -7.60 -4.77 -12.79
CA ASP A 142 -8.65 -3.75 -12.79
C ASP A 142 -8.11 -2.34 -12.51
N GLU A 143 -8.89 -1.31 -12.86
CA GLU A 143 -8.53 0.11 -12.74
C GLU A 143 -8.11 0.52 -11.31
N THR A 144 -8.64 -0.15 -10.28
CA THR A 144 -8.38 0.20 -8.87
C THR A 144 -7.08 -0.45 -8.40
N THR A 145 -6.91 -1.75 -8.66
CA THR A 145 -5.66 -2.45 -8.37
C THR A 145 -4.50 -1.82 -9.13
N ALA A 146 -4.66 -1.52 -10.43
CA ALA A 146 -3.62 -0.93 -11.27
C ALA A 146 -3.18 0.49 -10.85
N MET A 147 -3.93 1.15 -9.96
CA MET A 147 -3.61 2.51 -9.49
C MET A 147 -2.27 2.61 -8.75
N TRP A 148 -1.75 1.49 -8.21
CA TRP A 148 -0.47 1.48 -7.49
C TRP A 148 0.68 2.06 -8.33
N GLU A 149 0.79 1.69 -9.60
CA GLU A 149 1.87 2.12 -10.50
C GLU A 149 1.82 3.65 -10.67
N LYS A 150 0.62 4.20 -10.88
CA LYS A 150 0.41 5.66 -11.00
C LYS A 150 0.69 6.40 -9.69
N VAL A 151 0.36 5.80 -8.54
CA VAL A 151 0.60 6.40 -7.22
C VAL A 151 2.09 6.53 -6.93
N LEU A 152 2.86 5.44 -7.10
CA LEU A 152 4.29 5.47 -6.82
C LEU A 152 5.08 6.30 -7.85
N SER A 153 4.61 6.35 -9.11
CA SER A 153 5.24 7.15 -10.19
C SER A 153 5.00 8.66 -10.10
N THR A 154 4.17 9.14 -9.17
CA THR A 154 3.82 10.58 -9.13
C THR A 154 4.89 11.38 -8.39
N GLU A 155 5.44 12.38 -9.08
CA GLU A 155 6.50 13.26 -8.58
C GLU A 155 6.04 14.10 -7.37
N THR A 156 7.01 14.51 -6.53
CA THR A 156 6.77 15.39 -5.37
C THR A 156 6.15 16.72 -5.80
N GLY A 157 5.08 17.15 -5.14
CA GLY A 157 4.28 18.31 -5.54
C GLY A 157 3.18 17.98 -6.56
N GLY A 158 3.21 16.80 -7.17
CA GLY A 158 2.21 16.28 -8.09
C GLY A 158 0.88 15.93 -7.41
N SER A 159 -0.12 15.59 -8.21
CA SER A 159 -1.45 15.24 -7.69
C SER A 159 -2.12 14.10 -8.46
N ILE A 160 -2.95 13.34 -7.75
CA ILE A 160 -3.67 12.19 -8.27
C ILE A 160 -5.14 12.32 -7.87
N THR A 161 -6.03 12.12 -8.83
CA THR A 161 -7.46 11.97 -8.56
C THR A 161 -7.77 10.48 -8.41
N GLN A 162 -8.18 10.09 -7.21
CA GLN A 162 -8.76 8.78 -6.95
C GLN A 162 -10.28 8.83 -7.17
N ARG A 163 -10.84 7.69 -7.57
CA ARG A 163 -12.27 7.46 -7.75
C ARG A 163 -12.61 6.15 -7.02
N SER A 164 -13.88 5.95 -6.67
CA SER A 164 -14.32 4.61 -6.28
C SER A 164 -14.07 3.64 -7.45
N SER A 165 -13.85 2.36 -7.13
CA SER A 165 -14.03 1.31 -8.15
C SER A 165 -15.46 1.40 -8.70
N ARG A 166 -15.69 0.87 -9.91
CA ARG A 166 -17.06 0.79 -10.45
C ARG A 166 -17.88 -0.27 -9.69
N LYS A 167 -17.21 -1.37 -9.36
CA LYS A 167 -17.77 -2.53 -8.67
C LYS A 167 -16.78 -3.14 -7.68
N TYR A 168 -17.29 -3.96 -6.77
CA TYR A 168 -16.52 -4.80 -5.86
C TYR A 168 -16.98 -6.26 -5.94
N GLN A 169 -16.13 -7.18 -5.51
CA GLN A 169 -16.47 -8.59 -5.36
C GLN A 169 -16.99 -8.84 -3.94
N ARG A 170 -18.23 -9.34 -3.82
CA ARG A 170 -18.86 -9.58 -2.51
C ARG A 170 -18.37 -10.84 -1.81
N SER A 171 -18.00 -11.86 -2.56
CA SER A 171 -17.52 -13.15 -2.05
C SER A 171 -16.45 -13.71 -2.97
N TRP A 172 -15.42 -14.33 -2.40
CA TRP A 172 -14.35 -14.98 -3.15
C TRP A 172 -14.88 -16.19 -3.94
N GLN A 173 -14.47 -16.29 -5.20
CA GLN A 173 -14.76 -17.42 -6.08
C GLN A 173 -13.44 -18.03 -6.53
N ARG A 174 -13.31 -19.37 -6.44
CA ARG A 174 -12.13 -20.11 -6.92
C ARG A 174 -12.34 -20.56 -8.35
N ASN A 175 -12.35 -19.59 -9.27
CA ASN A 175 -12.51 -19.83 -10.71
C ASN A 175 -11.18 -19.47 -11.40
N ASP A 176 -10.67 -20.33 -12.28
CA ASP A 176 -9.54 -19.95 -13.14
C ASP A 176 -10.04 -18.97 -14.21
N SER A 177 -9.36 -17.84 -14.32
CA SER A 177 -9.82 -16.67 -15.06
C SER A 177 -8.65 -15.75 -15.38
N SER A 178 -8.77 -14.98 -16.46
CA SER A 178 -7.79 -13.95 -16.83
C SER A 178 -7.71 -12.80 -15.80
N ARG A 179 -8.73 -12.64 -14.96
CA ARG A 179 -8.83 -11.62 -13.91
C ARG A 179 -8.83 -12.24 -12.51
N VAL A 180 -8.19 -11.55 -11.57
CA VAL A 180 -8.16 -11.95 -10.14
C VAL A 180 -9.49 -11.69 -9.43
N PHE A 181 -10.14 -10.57 -9.74
CA PHE A 181 -11.39 -10.15 -9.10
C PHE A 181 -12.58 -10.28 -10.05
N HIS A 182 -13.63 -10.96 -9.60
CA HIS A 182 -14.92 -11.10 -10.26
C HIS A 182 -15.90 -10.09 -9.65
N LEU A 183 -15.87 -8.86 -10.18
CA LEU A 183 -16.61 -7.72 -9.61
C LEU A 183 -18.12 -7.85 -9.87
N THR A 184 -18.90 -8.04 -8.80
CA THR A 184 -20.34 -8.32 -8.87
C THR A 184 -21.20 -7.10 -8.56
N GLU A 185 -20.92 -6.44 -7.43
CA GLU A 185 -21.78 -5.43 -6.79
C GLU A 185 -21.30 -4.01 -7.09
N GLU A 186 -22.21 -3.04 -7.18
CA GLU A 186 -21.88 -1.63 -7.41
C GLU A 186 -21.12 -1.02 -6.21
N THR A 187 -20.03 -0.29 -6.50
CA THR A 187 -19.29 0.46 -5.47
C THR A 187 -19.63 1.94 -5.55
N ARG A 188 -19.94 2.55 -4.40
CA ARG A 188 -20.15 4.00 -4.28
C ARG A 188 -19.53 4.49 -2.98
N TRP A 189 -18.74 5.55 -3.06
CA TRP A 189 -18.33 6.28 -1.87
C TRP A 189 -19.54 6.98 -1.24
N LYS A 190 -19.56 7.00 0.09
CA LYS A 190 -20.61 7.63 0.89
C LYS A 190 -19.94 8.55 1.91
N THR A 191 -20.52 9.72 2.12
CA THR A 191 -20.10 10.63 3.18
C THR A 191 -20.93 10.34 4.43
N VAL A 192 -20.29 10.31 5.60
CA VAL A 192 -20.98 10.07 6.89
C VAL A 192 -22.00 11.17 7.19
N THR A 193 -21.78 12.37 6.65
CA THR A 193 -22.65 13.55 6.78
C THR A 193 -23.75 13.66 5.71
N GLY A 194 -23.77 12.78 4.71
CA GLY A 194 -24.67 12.87 3.56
C GLY A 194 -24.39 14.03 2.58
N GLN A 195 -23.35 14.84 2.82
CA GLN A 195 -22.94 15.93 1.92
C GLN A 195 -22.28 15.37 0.65
N PRO A 196 -22.53 15.92 -0.55
CA PRO A 196 -22.02 15.35 -1.79
C PRO A 196 -20.50 15.58 -1.98
N GLU A 197 -19.93 16.60 -1.35
CA GLU A 197 -18.54 16.99 -1.48
C GLU A 197 -17.89 17.18 -0.11
N ILE A 198 -16.63 16.75 0.03
CA ILE A 198 -15.79 17.02 1.20
C ILE A 198 -14.44 17.51 0.68
N LEU A 199 -14.17 18.81 0.83
CA LEU A 199 -12.84 19.36 0.61
C LEU A 199 -12.06 19.28 1.94
N GLY A 200 -11.07 18.40 2.00
CA GLY A 200 -10.23 18.23 3.18
C GLY A 200 -8.76 18.05 2.82
N LYS A 201 -7.87 18.71 3.54
CA LYS A 201 -6.44 18.38 3.51
C LYS A 201 -6.20 17.23 4.48
N ILE A 202 -5.93 16.03 3.97
CA ILE A 202 -5.44 14.92 4.79
C ILE A 202 -4.03 15.28 5.25
N ALA A 203 -3.91 15.79 6.47
CA ALA A 203 -2.66 16.21 7.08
C ALA A 203 -2.31 15.29 8.25
N GLY A 204 -1.76 14.11 7.95
CA GLY A 204 -1.29 13.15 8.94
C GLY A 204 0.14 12.67 8.64
N ARG A 205 0.96 12.60 9.67
CA ARG A 205 1.61 11.31 9.97
C ARG A 205 0.55 10.49 10.69
N LEU A 206 0.50 9.18 10.49
CA LEU A 206 -0.39 8.36 11.30
C LEU A 206 0.21 8.35 12.72
N ASP A 207 -0.54 8.95 13.66
CA ASP A 207 -0.14 9.48 14.98
C ASP A 207 0.65 10.82 15.02
N ARG A 208 0.22 11.68 15.95
CA ARG A 208 0.78 12.99 16.34
C ARG A 208 0.57 13.23 17.84
N ARG A 209 1.53 12.82 18.65
CA ARG A 209 1.81 13.29 20.04
C ARG A 209 3.34 13.24 20.25
N HIS A 210 4.02 14.06 21.04
CA HIS A 210 3.80 15.40 21.62
C HIS A 210 5.21 15.92 22.04
N PRO A 211 5.51 17.24 22.00
CA PRO A 211 5.37 18.16 23.17
C PRO A 211 4.75 19.52 22.72
N ALA A 212 4.66 20.61 23.51
CA ALA A 212 4.28 20.80 24.93
C ALA A 212 3.97 22.31 25.13
N PHE A 213 3.14 22.67 26.13
CA PHE A 213 2.65 24.05 26.42
C PHE A 213 1.79 24.68 25.29
N ASP A 214 0.88 25.64 25.50
CA ASP A 214 0.52 26.42 26.70
C ASP A 214 -1.00 26.77 26.74
N ARG A 215 -1.47 27.41 27.82
CA ARG A 215 -2.88 27.81 28.04
C ARG A 215 -3.25 29.13 27.33
N HIS A 216 -4.31 29.17 26.51
CA HIS A 216 -5.39 30.19 26.54
C HIS A 216 -6.50 29.94 25.48
N PRO A 217 -7.71 30.51 25.63
CA PRO A 217 -8.90 30.12 24.87
C PRO A 217 -9.10 30.84 23.53
N LEU A 218 -9.87 30.18 22.66
CA LEU A 218 -10.20 30.55 21.29
C LEU A 218 -10.99 31.87 21.16
N ARG A 219 -10.55 32.77 20.26
CA ARG A 219 -11.42 33.78 19.63
C ARG A 219 -12.11 33.18 18.39
N ARG A 220 -13.42 33.38 18.27
CA ARG A 220 -14.18 33.15 17.01
C ARG A 220 -14.09 34.39 16.11
N CYS A 221 -14.09 34.20 14.79
CA CYS A 221 -14.58 35.15 13.78
C CYS A 221 -14.90 34.39 12.45
N PRO A 222 -15.65 34.97 11.49
CA PRO A 222 -16.77 34.23 10.89
C PRO A 222 -16.71 33.97 9.38
N GLY A 223 -17.52 32.97 8.96
CA GLY A 223 -18.39 32.95 7.78
C GLY A 223 -17.91 33.44 6.41
N VAL A 224 -17.90 32.53 5.43
CA VAL A 224 -18.07 32.85 4.01
C VAL A 224 -19.17 31.96 3.42
N GLN A 225 -20.18 32.58 2.81
CA GLN A 225 -21.19 31.89 2.01
C GLN A 225 -20.69 31.76 0.56
N GLY A 226 -20.88 30.57 -0.04
CA GLY A 226 -20.69 30.36 -1.48
C GLY A 226 -21.70 29.34 -1.98
N LYS A 227 -22.59 29.75 -2.90
CA LYS A 227 -23.49 28.83 -3.61
C LYS A 227 -22.73 28.16 -4.74
N ALA A 228 -22.82 26.84 -4.86
CA ALA A 228 -22.43 26.09 -6.06
C ALA A 228 -23.52 25.07 -6.44
N SER A 229 -23.66 24.83 -7.74
CA SER A 229 -24.78 24.08 -8.33
C SER A 229 -24.59 22.57 -8.19
N ALA A 230 -25.62 21.87 -7.70
CA ALA A 230 -25.59 20.43 -7.57
C ALA A 230 -25.74 19.73 -8.93
N ARG A 231 -24.68 19.06 -9.39
CA ARG A 231 -24.78 17.91 -10.29
C ARG A 231 -24.39 16.67 -9.49
N ARG A 232 -25.18 15.59 -9.58
CA ARG A 232 -24.82 14.30 -8.98
C ARG A 232 -23.66 13.70 -9.76
N THR A 233 -22.44 13.92 -9.28
CA THR A 233 -21.24 13.17 -9.67
C THR A 233 -20.78 12.36 -8.46
N ASP A 234 -20.25 11.16 -8.67
CA ASP A 234 -19.63 10.41 -7.57
C ASP A 234 -18.52 11.26 -6.93
N PRO A 235 -18.41 11.32 -5.59
CA PRO A 235 -17.45 12.19 -4.93
C PRO A 235 -16.02 11.81 -5.35
N LEU A 236 -15.17 12.83 -5.52
CA LEU A 236 -13.77 12.66 -5.94
C LEU A 236 -12.83 12.97 -4.78
N VAL A 237 -11.75 12.20 -4.67
CA VAL A 237 -10.68 12.44 -3.69
C VAL A 237 -9.44 12.85 -4.46
N HIS A 238 -8.99 14.08 -4.22
CA HIS A 238 -7.76 14.61 -4.76
C HIS A 238 -6.64 14.47 -3.71
N GLY A 239 -5.67 13.61 -4.00
CA GLY A 239 -4.43 13.51 -3.23
C GLY A 239 -3.37 14.42 -3.85
N LYS A 240 -2.64 15.17 -3.01
CA LYS A 240 -1.41 15.87 -3.39
C LYS A 240 -0.25 15.26 -2.60
N LEU A 241 0.84 14.92 -3.29
CA LEU A 241 2.07 14.38 -2.71
C LEU A 241 3.06 15.52 -2.42
#